data_AF-A0A918X6Q1-F1
#
_entry.id   AF-A0A918X6Q1-F1
#
_cell.length_a   1.000
_cell.length_b   1.000
_cell.length_c   1.000
_cell.angle_alpha   90.00
_cell.angle_beta   90.00
_cell.angle_gamma   90.00
#
_symmetry.space_group_name_H-M   'P 1'
#
loop_
_entity.id
_entity.type
_entity.pdbx_description
1 polymer ?
#
loop_
_entity_poly.entity_id
_entity_poly.type
_entity_poly.pdbx_seq_one_letter_code
_entity_poly.pdbx_strand_id
1 'polypeptide(L)'
;MLRLREAYGAAHVHVGAAGGIGSPEAAAAAFLLGAEFLVTGSINQCTPEAATSGAVKDLLQGLAPHDVDPAPAPDLFEWGVRANVVKRGVFLPAGAARLQELWRAHESPSALDPAVREEVESRILRCPVEEAAAGAAARLRALSPESAVGEHDPKHRLALALRSYLETGFESAVRGEVERRVDHLVFCGSAMGACNSWLAGTDLAPWQRRHVADLTERLLAKAGELLARYTERLDRSRRAVHL
;
A
#
# COMPACT_ATOMS: atom_id res chain seq x y z
N MET A 1 19.94 -4.57 19.95
CA MET A 1 20.68 -4.75 18.69
C MET A 1 22.20 -4.73 18.82
N LEU A 2 22.82 -4.04 19.79
CA LEU A 2 24.29 -4.01 19.95
C LEU A 2 24.97 -5.37 20.19
N ARG A 3 24.27 -6.40 20.68
CA ARG A 3 24.88 -7.70 21.06
C ARG A 3 25.22 -8.65 19.89
N LEU A 4 24.71 -8.42 18.68
CA LEU A 4 25.10 -9.23 17.51
C LEU A 4 26.40 -8.75 16.86
N ARG A 5 26.90 -7.55 17.24
CA ARG A 5 28.08 -6.89 16.64
C ARG A 5 29.41 -7.54 17.00
N GLU A 6 29.56 -8.04 18.22
CA GLU A 6 30.86 -8.54 18.71
C GLU A 6 31.13 -10.01 18.40
N ALA A 7 30.12 -10.78 17.99
CA ALA A 7 30.21 -12.24 17.96
C ALA A 7 30.93 -12.83 16.74
N TYR A 8 31.10 -12.09 15.63
CA TYR A 8 31.50 -12.72 14.35
C TYR A 8 32.56 -11.99 13.51
N GLY A 9 33.11 -10.84 13.92
CA GLY A 9 34.16 -10.14 13.15
C GLY A 9 33.77 -9.77 11.70
N ALA A 10 32.48 -9.78 11.39
CA ALA A 10 31.95 -9.53 10.05
C ALA A 10 31.82 -8.03 9.77
N ALA A 11 31.83 -7.65 8.48
CA ALA A 11 31.57 -6.28 8.05
C ALA A 11 30.23 -5.76 8.61
N HIS A 12 30.16 -4.46 8.91
CA HIS A 12 29.00 -3.84 9.53
C HIS A 12 27.77 -3.96 8.62
N VAL A 13 26.72 -4.62 9.11
CA VAL A 13 25.44 -4.75 8.43
C VAL A 13 24.55 -3.58 8.83
N HIS A 14 24.23 -2.72 7.85
CA HIS A 14 23.35 -1.57 8.06
C HIS A 14 21.89 -2.01 8.26
N VAL A 15 21.23 -1.43 9.27
CA VAL A 15 19.80 -1.66 9.53
C VAL A 15 19.01 -0.38 9.27
N GLY A 16 18.03 -0.44 8.38
CA GLY A 16 17.16 0.69 8.04
C GLY A 16 15.74 0.56 8.60
N ALA A 17 14.93 1.59 8.35
CA ALA A 17 13.51 1.63 8.71
C ALA A 17 12.61 1.94 7.50
N ALA A 18 11.42 1.35 7.48
CA ALA A 18 10.41 1.54 6.45
C ALA A 18 9.00 1.57 7.07
N GLY A 19 8.04 2.16 6.37
CA GLY A 19 6.64 2.20 6.79
C GLY A 19 6.32 3.39 7.72
N GLY A 20 5.22 4.10 7.44
CA GLY A 20 4.82 5.28 8.21
C GLY A 20 5.69 6.53 8.02
N ILE A 21 6.79 6.44 7.25
CA ILE A 21 7.70 7.56 7.00
C ILE A 21 7.14 8.43 5.88
N GLY A 22 6.41 9.49 6.28
CA GLY A 22 5.86 10.48 5.36
C GLY A 22 6.04 11.93 5.80
N SER A 23 6.66 12.18 6.96
CA SER A 23 6.93 13.53 7.47
C SER A 23 8.33 13.62 8.09
N PRO A 24 8.88 14.84 8.23
CA PRO A 24 10.18 15.06 8.86
C PRO A 24 10.26 14.50 10.28
N GLU A 25 9.17 14.56 11.04
CA GLU A 25 9.08 14.02 12.41
C GLU A 25 9.19 12.50 12.41
N ALA A 26 8.51 11.81 11.50
CA ALA A 26 8.58 10.36 11.38
C ALA A 26 10.00 9.91 10.96
N ALA A 27 10.61 10.63 10.01
CA ALA A 27 11.99 10.38 9.58
C ALA A 27 13.00 10.62 10.73
N ALA A 28 12.89 11.75 11.44
CA ALA A 28 13.73 12.07 12.58
C ALA A 28 13.59 11.03 13.70
N ALA A 29 12.36 10.59 14.00
CA ALA A 29 12.11 9.56 15.00
C ALA A 29 12.78 8.22 14.61
N ALA A 30 12.71 7.81 13.34
CA ALA A 30 13.36 6.60 12.87
C ALA A 30 14.89 6.67 13.03
N PHE A 31 15.52 7.78 12.66
CA PHE A 31 16.95 8.00 12.88
C PHE A 31 17.32 8.00 14.37
N LEU A 32 16.52 8.66 15.21
CA LEU A 32 16.73 8.67 16.67
C LEU A 32 16.66 7.26 17.29
N LEU A 33 15.80 6.39 16.75
CA LEU A 33 15.67 4.99 17.16
C LEU A 33 16.80 4.09 16.61
N GLY A 34 17.72 4.64 15.82
CA GLY A 34 18.92 3.95 15.33
C GLY A 34 18.82 3.41 13.90
N ALA A 35 17.84 3.86 13.11
CA ALA A 35 17.83 3.54 11.67
C ALA A 35 19.04 4.18 10.98
N GLU A 36 19.74 3.42 10.14
CA GLU A 36 20.91 3.89 9.39
C GLU A 36 20.54 4.40 7.99
N PHE A 37 19.38 3.97 7.49
CA PHE A 37 18.76 4.46 6.26
C PHE A 37 17.24 4.33 6.36
N LEU A 38 16.52 5.07 5.52
CA LEU A 38 15.06 5.06 5.45
C LEU A 38 14.60 4.54 4.09
N VAL A 39 13.42 3.90 4.07
CA VAL A 39 12.73 3.51 2.86
C VAL A 39 11.33 4.12 2.87
N THR A 40 11.04 4.93 1.85
CA THR A 40 9.72 5.51 1.61
C THR A 40 9.01 4.75 0.50
N GLY A 41 7.68 4.71 0.57
CA GLY A 41 6.85 4.00 -0.41
C GLY A 41 5.67 4.87 -0.84
N SER A 42 4.66 4.99 0.03
CA SER A 42 3.42 5.69 -0.30
C SER A 42 3.66 7.08 -0.89
N ILE A 43 4.50 7.91 -0.26
CA ILE A 43 4.75 9.29 -0.73
C ILE A 43 5.33 9.36 -2.15
N ASN A 44 6.08 8.34 -2.57
CA ASN A 44 6.71 8.28 -3.90
C ASN A 44 5.67 7.98 -5.00
N GLN A 45 4.51 7.44 -4.66
CA GLN A 45 3.43 7.16 -5.62
C GLN A 45 2.72 8.44 -6.08
N CYS A 46 2.79 9.52 -5.29
CA CYS A 46 2.19 10.82 -5.60
C CYS A 46 3.24 11.80 -6.13
N THR A 47 4.02 11.35 -7.12
CA THR A 47 5.06 12.13 -7.80
C THR A 47 4.86 12.06 -9.32
N PRO A 48 5.46 12.97 -10.10
CA PRO A 48 5.43 12.88 -11.56
C PRO A 48 6.02 11.58 -12.10
N GLU A 49 7.07 11.06 -11.47
CA GLU A 49 7.80 9.86 -11.92
C GLU A 49 7.03 8.55 -11.69
N ALA A 50 6.07 8.53 -10.77
CA ALA A 50 5.31 7.31 -10.46
C ALA A 50 4.51 6.83 -11.69
N ALA A 51 4.68 5.56 -12.05
CA ALA A 51 3.98 4.90 -13.16
C ALA A 51 2.54 4.50 -12.76
N THR A 52 1.70 5.50 -12.52
CA THR A 52 0.26 5.35 -12.26
C THR A 52 -0.51 6.50 -12.92
N SER A 53 -1.82 6.36 -13.06
CA SER A 53 -2.66 7.39 -13.69
C SER A 53 -2.66 8.72 -12.95
N GLY A 54 -2.88 9.81 -13.69
CA GLY A 54 -3.08 11.14 -13.10
C GLY A 54 -4.26 11.16 -12.13
N ALA A 55 -5.34 10.42 -12.41
CA ALA A 55 -6.49 10.30 -11.53
C ALA A 55 -6.13 9.71 -10.15
N VAL A 56 -5.24 8.71 -10.10
CA VAL A 56 -4.70 8.17 -8.84
C VAL A 56 -3.85 9.22 -8.13
N LYS A 57 -2.99 9.96 -8.84
CA LYS A 57 -2.16 11.01 -8.22
C LYS A 57 -3.00 12.16 -7.67
N ASP A 58 -4.07 12.55 -8.36
CA ASP A 58 -5.06 13.54 -7.92
C ASP A 58 -5.82 13.07 -6.68
N LEU A 59 -6.12 11.77 -6.59
CA LEU A 59 -6.70 11.17 -5.39
C LEU A 59 -5.70 11.22 -4.21
N LEU A 60 -4.47 10.78 -4.45
CA LEU A 60 -3.40 10.66 -3.45
C LEU A 60 -3.01 12.00 -2.82
N GLN A 61 -2.90 13.07 -3.62
CA GLN A 61 -2.45 14.39 -3.12
C GLN A 61 -3.38 15.01 -2.08
N GLY A 62 -4.65 14.57 -2.05
CA GLY A 62 -5.64 15.11 -1.13
C GLY A 62 -5.82 14.27 0.14
N LEU A 63 -5.21 13.09 0.26
CA LEU A 63 -5.51 12.16 1.36
C LEU A 63 -5.09 12.70 2.72
N ALA A 64 -5.86 12.36 3.74
CA ALA A 64 -5.52 12.48 5.15
C ALA A 64 -5.00 11.14 5.70
N PRO A 65 -4.30 11.11 6.86
CA PRO A 65 -3.74 9.87 7.42
C PRO A 65 -4.77 8.75 7.67
N HIS A 66 -6.04 9.12 7.89
CA HIS A 66 -7.14 8.17 8.15
C HIS A 66 -7.88 7.71 6.88
N ASP A 67 -7.48 8.15 5.69
CA ASP A 67 -8.12 7.82 4.41
C ASP A 67 -7.65 6.49 3.81
N VAL A 68 -7.08 5.61 4.63
CA VAL A 68 -6.63 4.26 4.25
C VAL A 68 -7.29 3.23 5.15
N ASP A 69 -7.49 2.02 4.62
CA ASP A 69 -7.96 0.84 5.38
C ASP A 69 -7.30 -0.44 4.83
N PRO A 70 -7.25 -1.52 5.61
CA PRO A 70 -6.70 -2.79 5.16
C PRO A 70 -7.68 -3.54 4.24
N ALA A 71 -7.20 -3.97 3.07
CA ALA A 71 -7.91 -4.87 2.15
C ALA A 71 -7.08 -6.12 1.84
N PRO A 72 -7.70 -7.24 1.43
CA PRO A 72 -6.98 -8.42 0.97
C PRO A 72 -5.97 -8.10 -0.13
N ALA A 73 -4.76 -8.63 0.00
CA ALA A 73 -3.75 -8.58 -1.05
C ALA A 73 -4.10 -9.60 -2.15
N PRO A 74 -4.18 -9.24 -3.44
CA PRO A 74 -4.62 -10.15 -4.50
C PRO A 74 -3.72 -11.39 -4.65
N ASP A 75 -2.41 -11.19 -4.58
CA ASP A 75 -1.36 -12.19 -4.72
C ASP A 75 -1.32 -13.19 -3.55
N LEU A 76 -1.70 -12.75 -2.35
CA LEU A 76 -1.70 -13.54 -1.12
C LEU A 76 -3.12 -13.75 -0.57
N PHE A 77 -4.12 -13.70 -1.45
CA PHE A 77 -5.55 -13.69 -1.09
C PHE A 77 -5.96 -14.91 -0.26
N GLU A 78 -5.53 -16.11 -0.69
CA GLU A 78 -5.82 -17.40 -0.04
C GLU A 78 -5.14 -17.53 1.33
N TRP A 79 -4.03 -16.82 1.56
CA TRP A 79 -3.34 -16.78 2.85
C TRP A 79 -3.88 -15.72 3.81
N GLY A 80 -4.91 -14.99 3.40
CA GLY A 80 -5.57 -14.03 4.28
C GLY A 80 -4.79 -12.72 4.49
N VAL A 81 -3.70 -12.51 3.75
CA VAL A 81 -2.84 -11.34 3.93
C VAL A 81 -3.58 -10.08 3.49
N ARG A 82 -3.34 -8.99 4.22
CA ARG A 82 -3.95 -7.69 3.98
C ARG A 82 -2.88 -6.63 3.77
N ALA A 83 -3.20 -5.66 2.91
CA ALA A 83 -2.37 -4.50 2.66
C ALA A 83 -3.23 -3.23 2.78
N ASN A 84 -2.58 -2.12 3.15
CA ASN A 84 -3.25 -0.83 3.26
C ASN A 84 -3.54 -0.26 1.88
N VAL A 85 -4.79 0.18 1.70
CA VAL A 85 -5.29 0.74 0.44
C VAL A 85 -6.07 2.01 0.73
N VAL A 86 -6.19 2.88 -0.28
CA VAL A 86 -7.03 4.08 -0.19
C VAL A 86 -8.49 3.67 -0.03
N LYS A 87 -9.21 4.30 0.90
CA LYS A 87 -10.67 4.11 1.05
C LYS A 87 -11.49 5.34 0.67
N ARG A 88 -10.87 6.51 0.64
CA ARG A 88 -11.57 7.74 0.29
C ARG A 88 -11.84 7.77 -1.21
N GLY A 89 -13.09 8.00 -1.59
CA GLY A 89 -13.48 8.17 -2.99
C GLY A 89 -13.47 6.88 -3.84
N VAL A 90 -13.33 5.71 -3.20
CA VAL A 90 -13.41 4.38 -3.80
C VAL A 90 -14.23 3.45 -2.91
N PHE A 91 -14.88 2.43 -3.47
CA PHE A 91 -15.70 1.46 -2.73
C PHE A 91 -15.03 0.08 -2.60
N LEU A 92 -13.99 -0.19 -3.40
CA LEU A 92 -13.33 -1.49 -3.43
C LEU A 92 -12.91 -2.04 -2.05
N PRO A 93 -12.34 -1.26 -1.11
CA PRO A 93 -11.90 -1.82 0.18
C PRO A 93 -13.05 -2.44 0.99
N ALA A 94 -14.24 -1.84 0.95
CA ALA A 94 -15.43 -2.37 1.61
C ALA A 94 -15.92 -3.67 0.94
N GLY A 95 -15.89 -3.73 -0.40
CA GLY A 95 -16.21 -4.94 -1.16
C GLY A 95 -15.18 -6.05 -1.02
N ALA A 96 -13.90 -5.70 -0.83
CA ALA A 96 -12.80 -6.66 -0.81
C ALA A 96 -12.82 -7.56 0.45
N ALA A 97 -13.22 -7.03 1.60
CA ALA A 97 -13.39 -7.85 2.81
C ALA A 97 -14.44 -8.95 2.61
N ARG A 98 -15.55 -8.61 1.93
CA ARG A 98 -16.63 -9.55 1.60
C ARG A 98 -16.15 -10.69 0.71
N LEU A 99 -15.26 -10.42 -0.25
CA LEU A 99 -14.68 -11.46 -1.11
C LEU A 99 -13.96 -12.53 -0.32
N GLN A 100 -13.17 -12.14 0.69
CA GLN A 100 -12.45 -13.09 1.53
C GLN A 100 -13.40 -13.93 2.41
N GLU A 101 -14.49 -13.34 2.90
CA GLU A 101 -15.54 -14.08 3.63
C GLU A 101 -16.24 -15.10 2.73
N LEU A 102 -16.60 -14.70 1.50
CA LEU A 102 -17.23 -15.58 0.52
C LEU A 102 -16.32 -16.77 0.19
N TRP A 103 -15.03 -16.52 -0.03
CA TRP A 103 -14.06 -17.58 -0.27
C TRP A 103 -13.94 -18.53 0.92
N ARG A 104 -13.87 -18.02 2.17
CA ARG A 104 -13.78 -18.86 3.36
C ARG A 104 -15.01 -19.74 3.56
N ALA A 105 -16.20 -19.21 3.28
CA ALA A 105 -17.46 -19.88 3.53
C ALA A 105 -17.83 -20.98 2.50
N HIS A 106 -17.25 -20.95 1.29
CA HIS A 106 -17.68 -21.84 0.20
C HIS A 106 -16.51 -22.64 -0.38
N GLU A 107 -16.72 -23.93 -0.65
CA GLU A 107 -15.69 -24.83 -1.19
C GLU A 107 -15.53 -24.77 -2.71
N SER A 108 -16.45 -24.13 -3.42
CA SER A 108 -16.43 -24.06 -4.89
C SER A 108 -17.32 -22.93 -5.42
N PRO A 109 -17.15 -22.50 -6.69
CA PRO A 109 -18.07 -21.59 -7.36
C PRO A 109 -19.52 -22.06 -7.36
N SER A 110 -19.75 -23.38 -7.52
CA SER A 110 -21.07 -23.99 -7.50
C SER A 110 -21.70 -24.04 -6.11
N ALA A 111 -20.93 -23.86 -5.04
CA ALA A 111 -21.45 -23.84 -3.68
C ALA A 111 -22.04 -22.47 -3.29
N LEU A 112 -21.83 -21.42 -4.08
CA LEU A 112 -22.44 -20.11 -3.84
C LEU A 112 -23.96 -20.20 -3.99
N ASP A 113 -24.69 -19.71 -2.97
CA ASP A 113 -26.15 -19.57 -3.06
C ASP A 113 -26.53 -18.71 -4.28
N PRO A 114 -27.65 -19.01 -4.98
CA PRO A 114 -28.03 -18.32 -6.22
C PRO A 114 -28.07 -16.78 -6.09
N ALA A 115 -28.59 -16.27 -4.97
CA ALA A 115 -28.66 -14.83 -4.72
C ALA A 115 -27.27 -14.19 -4.52
N VAL A 116 -26.37 -14.87 -3.81
CA VAL A 116 -24.98 -14.40 -3.60
C VAL A 116 -24.21 -14.45 -4.90
N ARG A 117 -24.40 -15.51 -5.69
CA ARG A 117 -23.78 -15.65 -6.99
C ARG A 117 -24.19 -14.54 -7.95
N GLU A 118 -25.49 -14.24 -8.05
CA GLU A 118 -26.00 -13.15 -8.88
C GLU A 118 -25.43 -11.79 -8.45
N GLU A 119 -25.32 -11.54 -7.13
CA GLU A 119 -24.69 -10.33 -6.61
C GLU A 119 -23.21 -10.22 -7.03
N VAL A 120 -22.44 -11.29 -6.85
CA VAL A 120 -21.01 -11.33 -7.20
C VAL A 120 -20.80 -11.13 -8.70
N GLU A 121 -21.55 -11.83 -9.54
CA GLU A 121 -21.42 -11.75 -11.00
C GLU A 121 -21.84 -10.39 -11.54
N SER A 122 -22.94 -9.81 -11.04
CA SER A 122 -23.48 -8.55 -11.56
C SER A 122 -22.75 -7.31 -11.03
N ARG A 123 -22.44 -7.25 -9.72
CA ARG A 123 -21.92 -6.04 -9.07
C ARG A 123 -20.41 -6.02 -8.93
N ILE A 124 -19.79 -7.17 -8.70
CA ILE A 124 -18.36 -7.25 -8.39
C ILE A 124 -17.56 -7.64 -9.63
N LEU A 125 -17.74 -8.86 -10.12
CA LEU A 125 -16.98 -9.39 -11.26
C LEU A 125 -17.39 -8.73 -12.58
N ARG A 126 -18.68 -8.37 -12.70
CA ARG A 126 -19.32 -7.91 -13.95
C ARG A 126 -19.20 -8.93 -15.09
N CYS A 127 -19.07 -10.20 -14.74
CA CYS A 127 -19.06 -11.37 -15.61
C CYS A 127 -19.34 -12.63 -14.78
N PRO A 128 -19.66 -13.77 -15.42
CA PRO A 128 -19.83 -15.05 -14.73
C PRO A 128 -18.59 -15.46 -13.93
N VAL A 129 -18.80 -16.13 -12.78
CA VAL A 129 -17.68 -16.57 -11.91
C VAL A 129 -16.70 -17.48 -12.65
N GLU A 130 -17.20 -18.37 -13.50
CA GLU A 130 -16.39 -19.29 -14.29
C GLU A 130 -15.52 -18.56 -15.32
N GLU A 131 -16.06 -17.49 -15.92
CA GLU A 131 -15.32 -16.67 -16.88
C GLU A 131 -14.19 -15.91 -16.18
N ALA A 132 -14.47 -15.31 -15.02
CA ALA A 132 -13.47 -14.63 -14.20
C ALA A 132 -12.33 -15.58 -13.78
N ALA A 133 -12.68 -16.79 -13.30
CA ALA A 133 -11.71 -17.81 -12.93
C ALA A 133 -10.83 -18.22 -14.13
N ALA A 134 -11.44 -18.49 -15.28
CA ALA A 134 -10.74 -18.90 -16.49
C ALA A 134 -9.79 -17.81 -17.01
N GLY A 135 -10.20 -16.55 -16.96
CA GLY A 135 -9.36 -15.41 -17.33
C GLY A 135 -8.18 -15.20 -16.39
N ALA A 136 -8.39 -15.34 -15.08
CA ALA A 136 -7.31 -15.26 -14.08
C ALA A 136 -6.30 -16.41 -14.23
N ALA A 137 -6.79 -17.63 -14.42
CA ALA A 137 -5.99 -18.82 -14.76
C ALA A 137 -5.12 -18.59 -16.00
N ALA A 138 -5.71 -18.08 -17.09
CA ALA A 138 -4.98 -17.77 -18.32
C ALA A 138 -3.88 -16.73 -18.11
N ARG A 139 -4.13 -15.68 -17.30
CA ARG A 139 -3.11 -14.68 -16.95
C ARG A 139 -1.95 -15.27 -16.15
N LEU A 140 -2.22 -16.18 -15.20
CA LEU A 140 -1.16 -16.88 -14.47
C LEU A 140 -0.32 -17.76 -15.39
N ARG A 141 -0.96 -18.53 -16.27
CA ARG A 141 -0.24 -19.37 -17.25
C ARG A 141 0.68 -18.54 -18.15
N ALA A 142 0.28 -17.33 -18.50
CA ALA A 142 1.09 -16.42 -19.31
C ALA A 142 2.31 -15.87 -18.54
N LEU A 143 2.23 -15.73 -17.22
CA LEU A 143 3.35 -15.33 -16.36
C LEU A 143 4.33 -16.48 -16.12
N SER A 144 3.81 -17.64 -15.74
CA SER A 144 4.57 -18.89 -15.59
C SER A 144 3.63 -20.09 -15.64
N PRO A 145 3.93 -21.13 -16.44
CA PRO A 145 3.16 -22.37 -16.46
C PRO A 145 3.04 -23.04 -15.08
N GLU A 146 4.03 -22.85 -14.20
CA GLU A 146 4.05 -23.42 -12.84
C GLU A 146 3.11 -22.69 -11.88
N SER A 147 2.70 -21.46 -12.18
CA SER A 147 1.77 -20.67 -11.36
C SER A 147 0.30 -21.01 -11.57
N ALA A 148 0.01 -21.91 -12.53
CA ALA A 148 -1.32 -22.42 -12.86
C ALA A 148 -1.67 -23.72 -12.12
N VAL A 149 -0.80 -24.16 -11.22
CA VAL A 149 -1.04 -25.34 -10.38
C VAL A 149 -2.29 -25.09 -9.53
N GLY A 150 -3.23 -26.04 -9.57
CA GLY A 150 -4.48 -25.94 -8.80
C GLY A 150 -5.68 -25.39 -9.56
N GLU A 151 -5.58 -25.06 -10.87
CA GLU A 151 -6.73 -24.63 -11.68
C GLU A 151 -7.90 -25.66 -11.71
N HIS A 152 -7.64 -26.93 -11.37
CA HIS A 152 -8.67 -27.96 -11.25
C HIS A 152 -9.31 -28.02 -9.85
N ASP A 153 -8.68 -27.46 -8.83
CA ASP A 153 -9.23 -27.41 -7.48
C ASP A 153 -10.40 -26.41 -7.42
N PRO A 154 -11.62 -26.85 -7.05
CA PRO A 154 -12.78 -25.97 -6.99
C PRO A 154 -12.59 -24.78 -6.04
N LYS A 155 -11.89 -24.96 -4.91
CA LYS A 155 -11.65 -23.88 -3.94
C LYS A 155 -10.71 -22.83 -4.52
N HIS A 156 -9.63 -23.28 -5.15
CA HIS A 156 -8.70 -22.40 -5.84
C HIS A 156 -9.37 -21.66 -6.99
N ARG A 157 -10.22 -22.31 -7.80
CA ARG A 157 -10.99 -21.62 -8.87
C ARG A 157 -11.87 -20.50 -8.33
N LEU A 158 -12.50 -20.70 -7.18
CA LEU A 158 -13.24 -19.63 -6.51
C LEU A 158 -12.32 -18.49 -6.09
N ALA A 159 -11.13 -18.80 -5.54
CA ALA A 159 -10.12 -17.78 -5.20
C ALA A 159 -9.69 -16.96 -6.42
N LEU A 160 -9.43 -17.63 -7.55
CA LEU A 160 -9.05 -17.01 -8.81
C LEU A 160 -10.11 -16.02 -9.31
N ALA A 161 -11.39 -16.41 -9.28
CA ALA A 161 -12.47 -15.51 -9.66
C ALA A 161 -12.58 -14.30 -8.74
N LEU A 162 -12.56 -14.49 -7.42
CA LEU A 162 -12.75 -13.39 -6.47
C LEU A 162 -11.56 -12.43 -6.47
N ARG A 163 -10.32 -12.94 -6.54
CA ARG A 163 -9.13 -12.09 -6.58
C ARG A 163 -8.97 -11.36 -7.91
N SER A 164 -9.55 -11.86 -9.01
CA SER A 164 -9.48 -11.18 -10.32
C SER A 164 -10.13 -9.81 -10.30
N TYR A 165 -11.14 -9.59 -9.44
CA TYR A 165 -11.71 -8.27 -9.20
C TYR A 165 -10.67 -7.29 -8.63
N LEU A 166 -9.88 -7.75 -7.65
CA LEU A 166 -8.84 -6.93 -7.03
C LEU A 166 -7.71 -6.61 -8.01
N GLU A 167 -7.29 -7.61 -8.80
CA GLU A 167 -6.31 -7.45 -9.87
C GLU A 167 -6.81 -6.45 -10.93
N THR A 168 -8.06 -6.59 -11.37
CA THR A 168 -8.70 -5.67 -12.33
C THR A 168 -8.77 -4.26 -11.75
N GLY A 169 -9.16 -4.12 -10.49
CA GLY A 169 -9.20 -2.82 -9.80
C GLY A 169 -7.84 -2.13 -9.73
N PHE A 170 -6.76 -2.90 -9.56
CA PHE A 170 -5.40 -2.38 -9.60
C PHE A 170 -5.01 -1.94 -11.02
N GLU A 171 -5.24 -2.79 -12.03
CA GLU A 171 -4.94 -2.47 -13.42
C GLU A 171 -5.71 -1.23 -13.92
N SER A 172 -7.01 -1.15 -13.63
CA SER A 172 -7.86 -0.01 -13.96
C SER A 172 -7.38 1.27 -13.29
N ALA A 173 -6.87 1.21 -12.05
CA ALA A 173 -6.30 2.37 -11.36
C ALA A 173 -5.01 2.85 -12.04
N VAL A 174 -4.13 1.93 -12.45
CA VAL A 174 -2.90 2.27 -13.19
C VAL A 174 -3.23 2.90 -14.55
N ARG A 175 -4.22 2.36 -15.28
CA ARG A 175 -4.68 2.88 -16.58
C ARG A 175 -5.51 4.17 -16.45
N GLY A 176 -6.11 4.44 -15.30
CA GLY A 176 -6.95 5.61 -15.07
C GLY A 176 -8.36 5.48 -15.67
N GLU A 177 -8.92 4.28 -15.65
CA GLU A 177 -10.24 3.99 -16.22
C GLU A 177 -11.37 4.61 -15.39
N VAL A 178 -11.97 5.69 -15.90
CA VAL A 178 -12.99 6.48 -15.20
C VAL A 178 -14.23 5.66 -14.83
N GLU A 179 -14.68 4.77 -15.73
CA GLU A 179 -15.86 3.91 -15.54
C GLU A 179 -15.71 2.91 -14.38
N ARG A 180 -14.47 2.65 -13.94
CA ARG A 180 -14.12 1.76 -12.83
C ARG A 180 -13.48 2.53 -11.67
N ARG A 181 -13.63 3.85 -11.61
CA ARG A 181 -13.02 4.69 -10.55
C ARG A 181 -13.36 4.20 -9.14
N VAL A 182 -14.59 3.77 -8.92
CA VAL A 182 -15.05 3.24 -7.62
C VAL A 182 -14.39 1.90 -7.26
N ASP A 183 -13.92 1.17 -8.27
CA ASP A 183 -13.26 -0.13 -8.15
C ASP A 183 -11.73 0.01 -8.18
N HIS A 184 -11.16 1.22 -8.05
CA HIS A 184 -9.71 1.39 -8.05
C HIS A 184 -9.08 0.82 -6.77
N LEU A 185 -8.18 -0.15 -6.93
CA LEU A 185 -7.33 -0.66 -5.85
C LEU A 185 -6.01 0.14 -5.84
N VAL A 186 -5.89 1.07 -4.90
CA VAL A 186 -4.69 1.91 -4.75
C VAL A 186 -3.99 1.58 -3.44
N PHE A 187 -2.87 0.86 -3.50
CA PHE A 187 -2.04 0.58 -2.32
C PHE A 187 -1.44 1.87 -1.77
N CYS A 188 -1.77 2.20 -0.52
CA CYS A 188 -1.31 3.42 0.11
C CYS A 188 -1.42 3.30 1.63
N GLY A 189 -0.42 3.82 2.35
CA GLY A 189 -0.41 3.91 3.80
C GLY A 189 -0.65 5.34 4.29
N SER A 190 -0.88 5.47 5.60
CA SER A 190 -1.11 6.76 6.29
C SER A 190 0.03 7.78 6.10
N ALA A 191 1.23 7.31 5.76
CA ALA A 191 2.38 8.15 5.40
C ALA A 191 2.06 9.16 4.28
N MET A 192 1.20 8.80 3.31
CA MET A 192 0.76 9.76 2.28
C MET A 192 0.01 10.94 2.89
N GLY A 193 -0.92 10.68 3.79
CA GLY A 193 -1.68 11.73 4.46
C GLY A 193 -0.82 12.61 5.35
N ALA A 194 0.14 12.01 6.06
CA ALA A 194 1.12 12.76 6.85
C ALA A 194 1.98 13.69 5.95
N CYS A 195 2.39 13.19 4.78
CA CYS A 195 3.11 13.96 3.78
C CYS A 195 2.26 15.13 3.26
N ASN A 196 1.00 14.87 2.90
CA ASN A 196 0.09 15.93 2.44
C ASN A 196 -0.10 17.03 3.50
N SER A 197 -0.27 16.65 4.78
CA SER A 197 -0.36 17.63 5.87
C SER A 197 0.92 18.45 6.03
N TRP A 198 2.09 17.83 5.89
CA TRP A 198 3.38 18.52 5.95
C TRP A 198 3.62 19.47 4.76
N LEU A 199 3.23 19.05 3.56
CA LEU A 199 3.42 19.83 2.33
C LEU A 199 2.33 20.90 2.11
N ALA A 200 1.30 20.94 2.95
CA ALA A 200 0.20 21.90 2.83
C ALA A 200 0.73 23.36 2.83
N GLY A 201 0.27 24.16 1.86
CA GLY A 201 0.71 25.55 1.70
C GLY A 201 2.11 25.74 1.11
N THR A 202 2.78 24.65 0.69
CA THR A 202 4.09 24.70 0.02
C THR A 202 3.96 24.57 -1.50
N ASP A 203 5.04 24.87 -2.20
CA ASP A 203 5.22 24.64 -3.63
C ASP A 203 5.08 23.17 -4.05
N LEU A 204 5.33 22.23 -3.13
CA LEU A 204 5.16 20.79 -3.33
C LEU A 204 3.75 20.28 -3.02
N ALA A 205 2.79 21.16 -2.66
CA ALA A 205 1.42 20.74 -2.43
C ALA A 205 0.78 20.06 -3.68
N PRO A 206 0.93 20.57 -4.92
CA PRO A 206 0.47 19.89 -6.12
C PRO A 206 1.39 18.73 -6.49
N TRP A 207 0.85 17.54 -6.77
CA TRP A 207 1.69 16.36 -7.09
C TRP A 207 2.59 16.54 -8.30
N GLN A 208 2.20 17.41 -9.24
CA GLN A 208 2.95 17.73 -10.45
C GLN A 208 4.31 18.35 -10.16
N ARG A 209 4.52 18.90 -8.95
CA ARG A 209 5.78 19.48 -8.49
C ARG A 209 6.55 18.59 -7.52
N ARG A 210 5.97 17.45 -7.11
CA ARG A 210 6.56 16.54 -6.12
C ARG A 210 7.58 15.61 -6.76
N HIS A 211 8.64 16.12 -7.39
CA HIS A 211 9.69 15.25 -7.91
C HIS A 211 10.29 14.42 -6.77
N VAL A 212 10.45 13.11 -7.01
CA VAL A 212 10.86 12.15 -5.96
C VAL A 212 12.18 12.54 -5.26
N ALA A 213 13.14 13.07 -6.02
CA ALA A 213 14.43 13.54 -5.50
C ALA A 213 14.24 14.75 -4.56
N ASP A 214 13.56 15.80 -5.04
CA ASP A 214 13.30 17.03 -4.28
C ASP A 214 12.53 16.75 -2.98
N LEU A 215 11.53 15.87 -3.05
CA LEU A 215 10.75 15.46 -1.89
C LEU A 215 11.64 14.75 -0.85
N THR A 216 12.53 13.88 -1.31
CA THR A 216 13.46 13.13 -0.45
C THR A 216 14.48 14.06 0.21
N GLU A 217 15.11 14.95 -0.57
CA GLU A 217 16.07 15.92 -0.05
C GLU A 217 15.42 16.83 1.00
N ARG A 218 14.23 17.36 0.71
CA ARG A 218 13.49 18.22 1.64
C ARG A 218 13.10 17.47 2.91
N LEU A 219 12.66 16.22 2.79
CA LEU A 219 12.31 15.38 3.94
C LEU A 219 13.52 15.17 4.86
N LEU A 220 14.67 14.79 4.30
CA LEU A 220 15.89 14.53 5.06
C LEU A 220 16.46 15.81 5.67
N ALA A 221 16.49 16.92 4.93
CA ALA A 221 16.93 18.21 5.44
C ALA A 221 16.09 18.65 6.66
N LYS A 222 14.75 18.55 6.57
CA LYS A 222 13.86 18.90 7.68
C LYS A 222 13.97 17.94 8.85
N ALA A 223 14.18 16.64 8.61
CA ALA A 223 14.44 15.68 9.69
C ALA A 223 15.75 16.04 10.43
N GLY A 224 16.80 16.43 9.70
CA GLY A 224 18.06 16.89 10.28
C GLY A 224 17.91 18.15 11.13
N GLU A 225 17.16 19.14 10.65
CA GLU A 225 16.83 20.36 11.43
C GLU A 225 16.12 20.01 12.75
N LEU A 226 15.16 19.07 12.72
CA LEU A 226 14.44 18.61 13.91
C LEU A 226 15.38 17.91 14.90
N LEU A 227 16.22 16.99 14.43
CA LEU A 227 17.19 16.28 15.26
C LEU A 227 18.19 17.22 15.94
N ALA A 228 18.69 18.22 15.21
CA ALA A 228 19.56 19.25 15.78
C ALA A 228 18.87 20.00 16.92
N ARG A 229 17.62 20.46 16.71
CA ARG A 229 16.82 21.14 17.74
C ARG A 229 16.54 20.25 18.96
N TYR A 230 16.28 18.96 18.76
CA TYR A 230 16.07 18.02 19.86
C TYR A 230 17.34 17.82 20.69
N THR A 231 18.49 17.66 20.04
CA THR A 231 19.78 17.52 20.71
C THR A 231 20.11 18.75 21.55
N GLU A 232 19.94 19.96 21.00
CA GLU A 232 20.14 21.20 21.75
C GLU A 232 19.25 21.32 22.98
N ARG A 233 17.97 20.92 22.87
CA ARG A 233 17.04 20.92 24.01
C ARG A 233 17.47 19.95 25.10
N LEU A 234 17.95 18.76 24.74
CA LEU A 234 18.44 17.76 25.68
C LEU A 234 19.69 18.27 26.41
N ASP A 235 20.62 18.90 25.69
CA ASP A 235 21.84 19.46 26.30
C ASP A 235 21.52 20.60 27.28
N ARG A 236 20.60 21.50 26.93
CA ARG A 236 20.14 22.55 27.84
C ARG A 236 19.48 21.97 29.09
N SER A 237 18.66 20.94 28.94
CA SER A 237 17.97 20.28 30.06
C SER A 237 18.96 19.59 31.00
N ARG A 238 19.99 18.92 30.45
CA ARG A 238 21.06 18.30 31.25
C ARG A 238 21.86 19.33 32.05
N ARG A 239 22.17 20.48 31.46
CA ARG A 239 22.88 21.57 32.15
C ARG A 239 22.05 22.20 33.28
N ALA A 240 20.73 22.28 33.11
CA ALA A 240 19.83 22.84 34.13
C ALA A 240 19.61 21.92 35.34
N VAL A 241 19.88 20.62 35.23
CA VAL A 241 19.77 19.65 36.35
C VAL A 241 21.06 19.59 37.20
N HIS A 242 22.17 20.15 36.71
CA HIS A 242 23.46 20.22 37.39
C HIS A 242 23.78 21.60 38.01
N LEU A 243 22.80 22.50 38.05
CA LEU A 243 22.81 23.78 38.75
C LEU A 243 21.78 23.74 39.87
#